data_AF-A0A6V8PLK6-F1
#
_entry.id   AF-A0A6V8PLK6-F1
#
_cell.length_a   1.000
_cell.length_b   1.000
_cell.length_c   1.000
_cell.angle_alpha   90.00
_cell.angle_beta   90.00
_cell.angle_gamma   90.00
#
_symmetry.space_group_name_H-M   'P 1'
#
loop_
_entity.id
_entity.type
_entity.pdbx_description
1 polymer ?
#
loop_
_entity_poly.entity_id
_entity_poly.type
_entity_poly.pdbx_seq_one_letter_code
_entity_poly.pdbx_strand_id
1 'polypeptide(L)'
;MIQRDAGADIIDVNVGAPGVNEIDLLPKAVLRALEAAQLPICIDSSNRDALVAALQVYPGVSLVNSVNGEEEALKKLLPAI
;
A
#
# COMPACT_ATOMS: atom_id res chain seq x y z
N MET A 1 0.33 -21.24 9.09
CA MET A 1 -0.94 -20.68 8.61
C MET A 1 -0.64 -19.35 7.94
N ILE A 2 -1.23 -19.10 6.78
CA ILE A 2 -1.18 -17.78 6.12
C ILE A 2 -2.26 -16.87 6.71
N GLN A 3 -2.10 -15.54 6.64
CA GLN A 3 -2.97 -14.57 7.34
C GLN A 3 -4.46 -14.72 6.98
N ARG A 4 -4.79 -15.07 5.72
CA ARG A 4 -6.15 -15.36 5.27
C ARG A 4 -6.80 -16.48 6.07
N ASP A 5 -6.10 -17.60 6.24
CA ASP A 5 -6.64 -18.78 6.93
C ASP A 5 -6.76 -18.52 8.45
N ALA A 6 -6.08 -17.49 8.96
CA ALA A 6 -6.23 -16.98 10.31
C ALA A 6 -7.35 -15.93 10.45
N GLY A 7 -8.09 -15.62 9.38
CA GLY A 7 -9.26 -14.73 9.40
C GLY A 7 -8.99 -13.27 9.06
N ALA A 8 -7.88 -12.94 8.39
CA ALA A 8 -7.65 -11.58 7.91
C ALA A 8 -8.60 -11.23 6.74
N ASP A 9 -9.23 -10.06 6.79
CA ASP A 9 -10.04 -9.50 5.70
C ASP A 9 -9.22 -8.69 4.69
N ILE A 10 -8.12 -8.08 5.16
CA ILE A 10 -7.23 -7.21 4.39
C ILE A 10 -5.78 -7.53 4.78
N ILE A 11 -4.87 -7.49 3.81
CA ILE A 11 -3.44 -7.72 4.03
C ILE A 11 -2.67 -6.41 3.96
N ASP A 12 -2.00 -6.06 5.05
CA ASP A 12 -1.10 -4.92 5.12
C ASP A 12 0.25 -5.24 4.43
N VAL A 13 0.72 -4.29 3.61
CA VAL A 13 1.97 -4.43 2.83
C VAL A 13 2.82 -3.18 3.04
N ASN A 14 3.95 -3.38 3.72
CA ASN A 14 4.97 -2.38 3.99
C ASN A 14 6.33 -2.87 3.45
N VAL A 15 7.08 -1.99 2.77
CA VAL A 15 8.42 -2.29 2.23
C VAL A 15 9.54 -1.44 2.86
N GLY A 16 9.22 -0.68 3.90
CA GLY A 16 10.10 0.25 4.57
C GLY A 16 11.29 -0.46 5.23
N ALA A 17 12.47 -0.26 4.66
CA ALA A 17 13.74 -0.68 5.25
C ALA A 17 14.89 0.24 4.76
N PRO A 18 16.00 0.33 5.51
CA PRO A 18 17.14 1.14 5.10
C PRO A 18 17.65 0.78 3.70
N GLY A 19 17.77 1.78 2.83
CA GLY A 19 18.27 1.62 1.46
C GLY A 19 17.27 1.09 0.44
N VAL A 20 16.01 0.86 0.83
CA VAL A 20 14.96 0.43 -0.11
C VAL A 20 14.47 1.62 -0.94
N ASN A 21 14.36 1.40 -2.26
CA ASN A 21 13.62 2.29 -3.13
C ASN A 21 12.14 1.90 -3.11
N GLU A 22 11.36 2.54 -2.23
CA GLU A 22 9.94 2.24 -2.06
C GLU A 22 9.11 2.51 -3.31
N ILE A 23 9.47 3.53 -4.11
CA ILE A 23 8.73 3.89 -5.33
C ILE A 23 8.78 2.75 -6.35
N ASP A 24 9.90 2.03 -6.43
CA ASP A 24 10.05 0.87 -7.31
C ASP A 24 9.51 -0.44 -6.69
N LEU A 25 9.73 -0.63 -5.39
CA LEU A 25 9.44 -1.91 -4.73
C LEU A 25 7.98 -2.05 -4.28
N LEU A 26 7.37 -1.00 -3.74
CA LEU A 26 6.02 -1.07 -3.18
C LEU A 26 4.96 -1.52 -4.21
N PRO A 27 4.93 -0.98 -5.46
CA PRO A 27 3.98 -1.44 -6.48
C PRO A 27 4.12 -2.94 -6.76
N LYS A 28 5.35 -3.46 -6.82
CA LYS A 28 5.63 -4.88 -7.06
C LYS A 28 5.19 -5.74 -5.89
N ALA A 29 5.51 -5.31 -4.66
CA ALA A 29 5.14 -6.03 -3.44
C ALA A 29 3.61 -6.12 -3.29
N VAL A 30 2.90 -5.04 -3.54
CA VAL A 30 1.43 -4.99 -3.49
C VAL A 30 0.80 -5.97 -4.48
N LEU A 31 1.24 -5.99 -5.75
CA LEU A 31 0.71 -6.92 -6.74
C LEU A 31 0.99 -8.39 -6.39
N ARG A 32 2.19 -8.68 -5.85
CA ARG A 32 2.56 -10.03 -5.41
C ARG A 32 1.77 -10.48 -4.19
N ALA A 33 1.57 -9.59 -3.21
CA ALA A 33 0.77 -9.87 -2.04
C ALA A 33 -0.70 -10.13 -2.42
N LEU A 34 -1.25 -9.34 -3.34
CA LEU A 34 -2.61 -9.53 -3.86
C LEU A 34 -2.78 -10.90 -4.52
N GLU A 35 -1.86 -11.28 -5.41
CA GLU A 35 -1.84 -12.58 -6.09
C GLU A 35 -1.77 -13.74 -5.07
N ALA A 36 -0.91 -13.62 -4.07
CA ALA A 36 -0.67 -14.67 -3.08
C ALA A 36 -1.83 -14.80 -2.06
N ALA A 37 -2.36 -13.68 -1.58
CA ALA A 37 -3.37 -13.67 -0.52
C ALA A 37 -4.80 -13.83 -1.04
N GLN A 38 -5.09 -13.36 -2.26
CA GLN A 38 -6.45 -13.28 -2.81
C GLN A 38 -7.41 -12.50 -1.89
N LEU A 39 -6.88 -11.46 -1.24
CA LEU A 39 -7.60 -10.53 -0.36
C LEU A 39 -7.21 -9.10 -0.74
N PRO A 40 -8.07 -8.10 -0.45
CA PRO A 40 -7.73 -6.69 -0.59
C PRO A 40 -6.43 -6.33 0.15
N ILE A 41 -5.69 -5.37 -0.37
CA ILE A 41 -4.44 -4.89 0.20
C ILE A 41 -4.64 -3.55 0.92
N CYS A 42 -4.03 -3.44 2.09
CA CYS A 42 -3.74 -2.20 2.78
C CYS A 42 -2.31 -1.79 2.40
N ILE A 43 -2.17 -0.69 1.66
CA ILE A 43 -0.87 -0.20 1.21
C ILE A 43 -0.31 0.69 2.32
N ASP A 44 0.79 0.24 2.93
CA ASP A 44 1.45 0.93 4.05
C ASP A 44 2.78 1.55 3.64
N SER A 45 2.79 2.89 3.56
CA SER A 45 4.02 3.66 3.38
C SER A 45 3.83 5.11 3.83
N SER A 46 4.91 5.68 4.37
CA SER A 46 5.01 7.12 4.63
C SER A 46 5.50 7.92 3.41
N ASN A 47 6.03 7.23 2.39
CA ASN A 47 6.48 7.83 1.14
C ASN A 47 5.28 8.04 0.20
N ARG A 48 4.94 9.31 -0.03
CA ARG A 48 3.77 9.69 -0.84
C ARG A 48 3.90 9.30 -2.31
N ASP A 49 5.09 9.38 -2.88
CA ASP A 49 5.31 9.00 -4.27
C ASP A 49 5.21 7.48 -4.44
N ALA A 50 5.66 6.71 -3.44
CA ALA A 50 5.51 5.26 -3.43
C ALA A 50 4.03 4.85 -3.28
N LEU A 51 3.27 5.50 -2.39
CA LEU A 51 1.84 5.30 -2.26
C LEU A 51 1.11 5.55 -3.59
N VAL A 52 1.39 6.69 -4.25
CA VAL A 52 0.78 7.02 -5.56
C VAL A 52 1.16 5.98 -6.61
N ALA A 53 2.42 5.58 -6.70
CA ALA A 53 2.87 4.55 -7.65
C ALA A 53 2.19 3.20 -7.42
N ALA A 54 1.97 2.81 -6.16
CA ALA A 54 1.29 1.58 -5.81
C ALA A 54 -0.22 1.64 -6.11
N LEU A 55 -0.87 2.77 -5.80
CA LEU A 55 -2.29 3.01 -6.11
C LEU A 55 -2.57 2.95 -7.61
N GLN A 56 -1.66 3.47 -8.45
CA GLN A 56 -1.80 3.46 -9.91
C GLN A 56 -1.85 2.05 -10.52
N VAL A 57 -1.20 1.07 -9.89
CA VAL A 57 -1.17 -0.31 -10.41
C VAL A 57 -2.15 -1.24 -9.69
N TYR A 58 -2.68 -0.82 -8.55
CA TYR A 58 -3.57 -1.66 -7.76
C TYR A 58 -4.93 -1.83 -8.45
N PRO A 59 -5.40 -3.07 -8.70
CA PRO A 59 -6.69 -3.27 -9.32
C PRO A 59 -7.82 -3.05 -8.31
N GLY A 60 -8.56 -1.96 -8.48
CA GLY A 60 -9.73 -1.64 -7.66
C GLY A 60 -9.41 -0.68 -6.52
N VAL A 61 -10.12 -0.82 -5.40
CA VAL A 61 -9.99 0.08 -4.23
C VAL A 61 -9.16 -0.59 -3.15
N SER A 62 -8.07 0.05 -2.75
CA SER A 62 -7.23 -0.38 -1.62
C SER A 62 -7.53 0.42 -0.36
N LEU A 63 -7.17 -0.13 0.80
CA LEU A 63 -7.01 0.66 2.01
C LEU A 63 -5.63 1.36 1.97
N VAL A 64 -5.56 2.62 2.37
CA VAL A 64 -4.29 3.37 2.47
C VAL A 64 -3.96 3.58 3.95
N ASN A 65 -2.78 3.11 4.37
CA ASN A 65 -2.25 3.31 5.70
C ASN A 65 -0.95 4.13 5.61
N SER A 66 -0.91 5.39 5.99
CA SER A 66 -2.00 6.29 6.37
C SER A 66 -1.66 7.71 5.90
N VAL A 67 -2.55 8.66 6.12
CA VAL A 67 -2.27 10.09 5.96
C VAL A 67 -2.35 10.79 7.31
N ASN A 68 -1.45 11.73 7.55
CA ASN A 68 -1.54 12.59 8.72
C ASN A 68 -2.50 13.77 8.43
N GLY A 69 -2.90 14.51 9.46
CA GLY A 69 -3.80 15.66 9.32
C GLY A 69 -3.13 16.93 8.79
N GLU A 70 -1.88 16.86 8.31
CA GLU A 70 -1.21 18.05 7.78
C GLU A 70 -1.75 18.38 6.40
N GLU A 71 -2.11 19.64 6.19
CA GLU A 71 -2.74 20.12 4.96
C GLU A 71 -1.92 19.75 3.70
N GLU A 72 -0.59 19.87 3.77
CA GLU A 72 0.31 19.55 2.66
C GLU A 72 0.37 18.05 2.37
N ALA A 73 0.22 17.18 3.37
CA ALA A 73 0.15 15.74 3.15
C ALA A 73 -1.19 15.34 2.53
N LEU A 74 -2.29 15.92 3.01
CA LEU A 74 -3.63 15.68 2.49
C LEU A 74 -3.76 16.13 1.03
N LYS A 75 -3.30 17.34 0.69
CA LYS A 75 -3.33 17.86 -0.69
C LYS A 75 -2.55 16.99 -1.68
N LYS A 76 -1.49 16.33 -1.24
CA LYS A 76 -0.69 15.44 -2.09
C LYS A 76 -1.34 14.09 -2.30
N LEU A 77 -1.93 13.50 -1.25
CA LEU A 77 -2.45 12.15 -1.31
C LEU A 77 -3.90 12.08 -1.80
N LEU A 78 -4.79 12.94 -1.29
CA LEU A 78 -6.24 12.86 -1.56
C LEU A 78 -6.62 12.89 -3.05
N PRO A 79 -5.91 13.59 -3.96
CA PRO A 79 -6.23 13.53 -5.39
C PRO A 79 -5.91 12.19 -6.06
N ALA A 80 -5.14 11.31 -5.40
CA ALA A 80 -4.70 10.02 -5.93
C ALA A 80 -5.51 8.82 -5.42
N ILE A 81 -6.48 9.04 -4.53
CA ILE A 81 -7.41 8.06 -3.94
C ILE A 81 -8.83 8.40 -4.37
#